data_AF-A0A920TZY7-F1
#
_entry.id   AF-A0A920TZY7-F1
#
_cell.length_a   1.000
_cell.length_b   1.000
_cell.length_c   1.000
_cell.angle_alpha   90.00
_cell.angle_beta   90.00
_cell.angle_gamma   90.00
#
_symmetry.space_group_name_H-M   'P 1'
#
loop_
_entity.id
_entity.type
_entity.pdbx_description
1 polymer ?
#
loop_
_entity_poly.entity_id
_entity_poly.type
_entity_poly.pdbx_seq_one_letter_code
_entity_poly.pdbx_strand_id
1 'polypeptide(L)'
;MFSGKEFLFKRVEPVLKSFGNNLFNLGVETGHGQRMKLLNNSLIHTAFAITSEALAFGEKGGLDMKTMLDVINVSSGQNFASQHFFPNHVLTETYDSAAQISISDKDIGLFVEEARAQGTGHTVAKAASGVISMLADQSPDVDQTMIYPFIRDWDQSEE
;
A
#
# COMPACT_ATOMS: atom_id res chain seq x y z
N MET A 1 13.61 4.21 -8.74
CA MET A 1 14.55 3.23 -8.15
C MET A 1 15.06 2.35 -9.28
N PHE A 2 16.35 2.07 -9.36
CA PHE A 2 16.94 1.27 -10.44
C PHE A 2 18.16 0.49 -9.94
N SER A 3 18.55 -0.54 -10.66
CA SER A 3 19.78 -1.28 -10.44
C SER A 3 20.34 -1.81 -11.77
N GLY A 4 21.63 -2.04 -11.82
CA GLY A 4 22.33 -2.51 -13.03
C GLY A 4 23.71 -1.87 -13.19
N LYS A 5 24.42 -2.24 -14.26
CA LYS A 5 25.80 -1.81 -14.49
C LYS A 5 25.93 -0.28 -14.54
N GLU A 6 26.93 0.25 -13.84
CA GLU A 6 27.16 1.69 -13.66
C GLU A 6 27.24 2.48 -14.98
N PHE A 7 27.89 1.92 -16.01
CA PHE A 7 28.00 2.60 -17.30
C PHE A 7 26.63 2.76 -18.00
N LEU A 8 25.69 1.83 -17.78
CA LEU A 8 24.34 1.94 -18.31
C LEU A 8 23.59 3.05 -17.57
N PHE A 9 23.77 3.16 -16.26
CA PHE A 9 23.15 4.23 -15.47
C PHE A 9 23.53 5.61 -16.01
N LYS A 10 24.82 5.90 -16.17
CA LYS A 10 25.29 7.19 -16.73
C LYS A 10 24.67 7.51 -18.09
N ARG A 11 24.42 6.48 -18.89
CA ARG A 11 23.81 6.63 -20.22
C ARG A 11 22.31 6.94 -20.14
N VAL A 12 21.57 6.35 -19.20
CA VAL A 12 20.12 6.50 -19.09
C VAL A 12 19.68 7.56 -18.07
N GLU A 13 20.58 8.04 -17.22
CA GLU A 13 20.31 9.01 -16.17
C GLU A 13 19.56 10.27 -16.69
N PRO A 14 19.95 10.90 -17.81
CA PRO A 14 19.22 12.07 -18.31
C PRO A 14 17.76 11.78 -18.63
N VAL A 15 17.48 10.57 -19.16
CA VAL A 15 16.13 10.11 -19.44
C VAL A 15 15.38 9.80 -18.14
N LEU A 16 16.02 9.12 -17.18
CA LEU A 16 15.38 8.85 -15.89
C LEU A 16 15.03 10.14 -15.13
N LYS A 17 15.87 11.18 -15.21
CA LYS A 17 15.61 12.49 -14.62
C LYS A 17 14.43 13.23 -15.25
N SER A 18 14.03 12.90 -16.48
CA SER A 18 12.82 13.48 -17.08
C SER A 18 11.53 12.83 -16.59
N PHE A 19 11.58 11.63 -15.99
CA PHE A 19 10.41 10.91 -15.48
C PHE A 19 10.20 11.04 -13.97
N GLY A 20 11.24 11.35 -13.20
CA GLY A 20 11.14 11.36 -11.75
C GLY A 20 12.11 12.32 -11.08
N ASN A 21 11.65 12.94 -10.00
CA ASN A 21 12.43 13.91 -9.23
C ASN A 21 13.52 13.24 -8.37
N ASN A 22 13.28 12.00 -7.93
CA ASN A 22 14.18 11.28 -7.04
C ASN A 22 14.70 10.01 -7.70
N LEU A 23 16.02 9.93 -7.86
CA LEU A 23 16.73 8.80 -8.46
C LEU A 23 17.57 8.09 -7.39
N PHE A 24 17.26 6.81 -7.17
CA PHE A 24 17.98 5.94 -6.23
C PHE A 24 18.64 4.79 -6.99
N ASN A 25 19.98 4.76 -6.97
CA ASN A 25 20.80 3.66 -7.47
C ASN A 25 20.93 2.58 -6.38
N LEU A 26 20.43 1.38 -6.65
CA LEU A 26 20.42 0.26 -5.70
C LEU A 26 21.51 -0.79 -5.99
N GLY A 27 22.58 -0.38 -6.67
CA GLY A 27 23.73 -1.22 -6.95
C GLY A 27 23.69 -1.87 -8.33
N VAL A 28 24.66 -2.75 -8.57
CA VAL A 28 24.92 -3.34 -9.89
C VAL A 28 24.08 -4.57 -10.18
N GLU A 29 23.53 -5.19 -9.13
CA GLU A 29 22.77 -6.41 -9.17
C GLU A 29 21.40 -6.17 -9.81
N THR A 30 21.15 -6.86 -10.92
CA THR A 30 19.84 -6.86 -11.57
C THR A 30 18.76 -7.35 -10.61
N GLY A 31 17.65 -6.61 -10.51
CA GLY A 31 16.51 -6.98 -9.68
C GLY A 31 16.39 -6.24 -8.36
N HIS A 32 17.47 -5.60 -7.84
CA HIS A 32 17.38 -4.77 -6.63
C HIS A 32 16.36 -3.63 -6.76
N GLY A 33 16.26 -2.99 -7.93
CA GLY A 33 15.21 -2.03 -8.26
C GLY A 33 13.79 -2.56 -8.02
N GLN A 34 13.53 -3.77 -8.53
CA GLN A 34 12.22 -4.41 -8.42
C GLN A 34 11.94 -4.85 -6.98
N ARG A 35 12.94 -5.45 -6.31
CA ARG A 35 12.82 -5.85 -4.92
C ARG A 35 12.48 -4.66 -4.03
N MET A 36 13.15 -3.53 -4.18
CA MET A 36 12.85 -2.32 -3.40
C MET A 36 11.45 -1.76 -3.68
N LYS A 37 10.96 -1.88 -4.92
CA LYS A 37 9.57 -1.53 -5.24
C LYS A 37 8.58 -2.43 -4.49
N LEU A 38 8.81 -3.75 -4.46
CA LEU A 38 7.99 -4.67 -3.68
C LEU A 38 8.01 -4.35 -2.18
N LEU A 39 9.19 -4.01 -1.62
CA LEU A 39 9.30 -3.58 -0.22
C LEU A 39 8.44 -2.35 0.06
N ASN A 40 8.54 -1.31 -0.78
CA ASN A 40 7.77 -0.09 -0.59
C ASN A 40 6.27 -0.33 -0.74
N ASN A 41 5.87 -1.14 -1.73
CA ASN A 41 4.46 -1.43 -1.98
C ASN A 41 3.85 -2.27 -0.86
N SER A 42 4.54 -3.30 -0.36
CA SER A 42 4.02 -4.09 0.75
C SER A 42 3.83 -3.27 2.02
N LEU A 43 4.72 -2.31 2.30
CA LEU A 43 4.58 -1.38 3.42
C LEU A 43 3.31 -0.54 3.30
N ILE A 44 3.08 0.11 2.14
CA ILE A 44 1.90 0.97 2.00
C ILE A 44 0.60 0.19 1.96
N HIS A 45 0.54 -0.95 1.26
CA HIS A 45 -0.67 -1.77 1.21
C HIS A 45 -1.03 -2.33 2.60
N THR A 46 -0.01 -2.80 3.35
CA THR A 46 -0.20 -3.24 4.74
C THR A 46 -0.66 -2.09 5.64
N ALA A 47 -0.01 -0.93 5.53
CA ALA A 47 -0.36 0.26 6.30
C ALA A 47 -1.78 0.75 5.99
N PHE A 48 -2.20 0.71 4.73
CA PHE A 48 -3.56 1.08 4.32
C PHE A 48 -4.58 0.14 4.94
N ALA A 49 -4.41 -1.18 4.79
CA ALA A 49 -5.32 -2.18 5.34
C ALA A 49 -5.49 -2.03 6.86
N ILE A 50 -4.40 -1.97 7.62
CA ILE A 50 -4.49 -1.86 9.09
C ILE A 50 -5.03 -0.49 9.54
N THR A 51 -4.76 0.58 8.80
CA THR A 51 -5.33 1.91 9.09
C THR A 51 -6.84 1.89 8.84
N SER A 52 -7.30 1.21 7.79
CA SER A 52 -8.73 1.01 7.52
C SER A 52 -9.42 0.26 8.66
N GLU A 53 -8.86 -0.85 9.13
CA GLU A 53 -9.41 -1.59 10.28
C GLU A 53 -9.48 -0.72 11.54
N ALA A 54 -8.40 -0.01 11.86
CA ALA A 54 -8.34 0.83 13.06
C ALA A 54 -9.38 1.97 13.03
N LEU A 55 -9.52 2.65 11.89
CA LEU A 55 -10.48 3.75 11.74
C LEU A 55 -11.92 3.24 11.68
N ALA A 56 -12.20 2.16 10.96
CA ALA A 56 -13.53 1.56 10.92
C ALA A 56 -13.98 1.10 12.32
N PHE A 57 -13.07 0.49 13.09
CA PHE A 57 -13.33 0.13 14.48
C PHE A 57 -13.64 1.35 15.34
N GLY A 58 -12.84 2.42 15.20
CA GLY A 58 -13.06 3.67 15.93
C GLY A 58 -14.40 4.34 15.58
N GLU A 59 -14.77 4.39 14.30
CA GLU A 59 -16.05 4.96 13.85
C GLU A 59 -17.23 4.15 14.39
N LYS A 60 -17.15 2.81 14.36
CA LYS A 60 -18.16 1.94 14.97
C LYS A 60 -18.30 2.18 16.48
N GLY A 61 -17.21 2.57 17.14
CA GLY A 61 -17.18 3.01 18.54
C GLY A 61 -17.66 4.44 18.79
N GLY A 62 -18.04 5.18 17.74
CA GLY A 62 -18.54 6.55 17.83
C GLY A 62 -17.47 7.65 17.77
N LEU A 63 -16.23 7.32 17.38
CA LEU A 63 -15.19 8.32 17.15
C LEU A 63 -15.33 8.93 15.75
N ASP A 64 -15.18 10.25 15.66
CA ASP A 64 -15.12 10.97 14.38
C ASP A 64 -13.80 10.69 13.64
N MET A 65 -13.86 10.29 12.36
CA MET A 65 -12.69 9.95 11.56
C MET A 65 -11.68 11.09 11.48
N LYS A 66 -12.14 12.34 11.29
CA LYS A 66 -11.25 13.49 11.20
C LYS A 66 -10.46 13.66 12.50
N THR A 67 -11.14 13.57 13.64
CA THR A 67 -10.51 13.65 14.96
C THR A 67 -9.51 12.51 15.18
N MET A 68 -9.84 11.28 14.77
CA MET A 68 -8.90 10.16 14.84
C MET A 68 -7.65 10.42 13.98
N LEU A 69 -7.81 10.91 12.75
CA LEU A 69 -6.69 11.25 11.86
C LEU A 69 -5.82 12.37 12.45
N ASP A 70 -6.43 13.41 13.03
CA ASP A 70 -5.71 14.50 13.70
C ASP A 70 -4.83 13.97 14.84
N VAL A 71 -5.34 13.02 15.65
CA VAL A 71 -4.58 12.38 16.75
C VAL A 71 -3.50 11.43 16.23
N ILE A 72 -3.82 10.56 15.28
CA ILE A 72 -2.89 9.56 14.72
C ILE A 72 -1.69 10.26 14.08
N ASN A 73 -1.91 11.33 13.32
CA ASN A 73 -0.88 12.00 12.53
C ASN A 73 0.14 12.80 13.36
N VAL A 74 -0.15 13.08 14.64
CA VAL A 74 0.82 13.64 15.60
C VAL A 74 1.38 12.60 16.57
N SER A 75 0.95 11.34 16.44
CA SER A 75 1.33 10.23 17.32
C SER A 75 2.22 9.22 16.59
N SER A 76 2.62 8.15 17.28
CA SER A 76 3.48 7.09 16.72
C SER A 76 2.77 6.18 15.72
N GLY A 77 1.45 6.27 15.58
CA GLY A 77 0.67 5.49 14.61
C GLY A 77 0.64 6.10 13.20
N GLN A 78 1.20 7.29 13.02
CA GLN A 78 1.21 7.98 11.73
C GLN A 78 1.89 7.14 10.63
N ASN A 79 1.35 7.20 9.42
CA ASN A 79 1.90 6.57 8.24
C ASN A 79 1.39 7.29 6.98
N PHE A 80 1.87 6.88 5.80
CA PHE A 80 1.48 7.54 4.55
C PHE A 80 -0.02 7.41 4.25
N ALA A 81 -0.67 6.31 4.62
CA ALA A 81 -2.12 6.17 4.44
C ALA A 81 -2.88 7.21 5.29
N SER A 82 -2.57 7.33 6.58
CA SER A 82 -3.24 8.28 7.48
C SER A 82 -2.91 9.75 7.17
N GLN A 83 -1.74 10.04 6.61
CA GLN A 83 -1.34 11.40 6.24
C GLN A 83 -1.86 11.84 4.86
N HIS A 84 -1.96 10.91 3.91
CA HIS A 84 -2.25 11.26 2.51
C HIS A 84 -3.51 10.61 1.98
N PHE A 85 -3.70 9.30 2.13
CA PHE A 85 -4.83 8.67 1.48
C PHE A 85 -6.15 8.93 2.19
N PHE A 86 -6.17 8.79 3.51
CA PHE A 86 -7.40 8.97 4.28
C PHE A 86 -7.95 10.39 4.19
N PRO A 87 -7.17 11.46 4.45
CA PRO A 87 -7.70 12.82 4.40
C PRO A 87 -8.17 13.27 3.01
N ASN A 88 -7.55 12.75 1.93
CA ASN A 88 -7.78 13.25 0.58
C ASN A 88 -8.75 12.41 -0.25
N HIS A 89 -8.95 11.12 0.09
CA HIS A 89 -9.77 10.21 -0.73
C HIS A 89 -10.82 9.44 0.06
N VAL A 90 -10.55 9.08 1.32
CA VAL A 90 -11.49 8.30 2.15
C VAL A 90 -12.44 9.21 2.90
N LEU A 91 -11.90 10.19 3.63
CA LEU A 91 -12.68 11.16 4.41
C LEU A 91 -13.59 12.03 3.51
N THR A 92 -13.16 12.26 2.27
CA THR A 92 -13.92 13.00 1.25
C THR A 92 -14.90 12.11 0.48
N GLU A 93 -14.87 10.79 0.72
CA GLU A 93 -15.66 9.77 0.01
C GLU A 93 -15.50 9.80 -1.52
N THR A 94 -14.39 10.32 -2.05
CA THR A 94 -14.13 10.37 -3.49
C THR A 94 -13.55 9.07 -4.04
N TYR A 95 -12.81 8.34 -3.19
CA TYR A 95 -12.22 7.03 -3.51
C TYR A 95 -11.47 6.97 -4.85
N ASP A 96 -10.59 7.94 -5.08
CA ASP A 96 -9.98 8.22 -6.39
C ASP A 96 -8.46 8.42 -6.30
N SER A 97 -7.76 7.55 -5.56
CA SER A 97 -6.29 7.58 -5.46
C SER A 97 -5.55 7.23 -6.75
N ALA A 98 -6.29 6.89 -7.82
CA ALA A 98 -5.83 6.50 -9.13
C ALA A 98 -5.00 5.20 -9.15
N ALA A 99 -5.26 4.31 -8.19
CA ALA A 99 -4.62 3.01 -8.09
C ALA A 99 -5.67 1.92 -7.95
N GLN A 100 -5.76 1.04 -8.93
CA GLN A 100 -6.73 -0.06 -8.91
C GLN A 100 -6.36 -1.10 -7.84
N ILE A 101 -7.38 -1.66 -7.20
CA ILE A 101 -7.20 -2.69 -6.16
C ILE A 101 -6.51 -3.94 -6.71
N SER A 102 -6.79 -4.36 -7.95
CA SER A 102 -6.12 -5.49 -8.59
C SER A 102 -4.60 -5.30 -8.75
N ILE A 103 -4.14 -4.06 -8.93
CA ILE A 103 -2.70 -3.75 -8.97
C ILE A 103 -2.10 -3.87 -7.57
N SER A 104 -2.81 -3.38 -6.56
CA SER A 104 -2.40 -3.47 -5.15
C SER A 104 -2.30 -4.92 -4.67
N ASP A 105 -3.30 -5.73 -5.01
CA ASP A 105 -3.36 -7.17 -4.73
C ASP A 105 -2.17 -7.90 -5.35
N LYS A 106 -1.92 -7.66 -6.64
CA LYS A 106 -0.76 -8.22 -7.33
C LYS A 106 0.55 -7.84 -6.64
N ASP A 107 0.74 -6.56 -6.31
CA ASP A 107 2.03 -6.08 -5.78
C ASP A 107 2.32 -6.62 -4.37
N ILE A 108 1.33 -6.67 -3.48
CA ILE A 108 1.50 -7.28 -2.15
C ILE A 108 1.63 -8.81 -2.25
N GLY A 109 0.93 -9.46 -3.18
CA GLY A 109 1.05 -10.88 -3.48
C GLY A 109 2.47 -11.25 -3.93
N LEU A 110 3.06 -10.49 -4.85
CA LEU A 110 4.44 -10.68 -5.30
C LEU A 110 5.46 -10.54 -4.15
N PHE A 111 5.23 -9.61 -3.20
CA PHE A 111 6.06 -9.52 -2.00
C PHE A 111 5.94 -10.78 -1.14
N VAL A 112 4.74 -11.30 -0.91
CA VAL A 112 4.50 -12.52 -0.12
C VAL A 112 5.16 -13.74 -0.76
N GLU A 113 5.09 -13.87 -2.09
CA GLU A 113 5.75 -14.93 -2.84
C GLU A 113 7.27 -14.87 -2.73
N GLU A 114 7.86 -13.69 -2.95
CA GLU A 114 9.31 -13.49 -2.85
C GLU A 114 9.82 -13.72 -1.43
N ALA A 115 9.10 -13.21 -0.42
CA ALA A 115 9.46 -13.40 0.98
C ALA A 115 9.44 -14.89 1.38
N ARG A 116 8.45 -15.65 0.87
CA ARG A 116 8.37 -17.10 1.03
C ARG A 116 9.53 -17.81 0.33
N ALA A 117 9.84 -17.44 -0.91
CA ALA A 117 10.94 -18.04 -1.69
C ALA A 117 12.31 -17.83 -1.03
N GLN A 118 12.50 -16.69 -0.35
CA GLN A 118 13.72 -16.39 0.40
C GLN A 118 13.75 -16.92 1.84
N GLY A 119 12.67 -17.53 2.33
CA GLY A 119 12.59 -18.02 3.71
C GLY A 119 12.53 -16.92 4.78
N THR A 120 11.94 -15.77 4.45
CA THR A 120 11.77 -14.63 5.38
C THR A 120 10.33 -14.52 5.91
N GLY A 121 10.16 -13.78 7.00
CA GLY A 121 8.87 -13.56 7.64
C GLY A 121 7.90 -12.79 6.73
N HIS A 122 6.68 -13.32 6.57
CA HIS A 122 5.68 -12.75 5.66
C HIS A 122 4.24 -12.79 6.22
N THR A 123 4.06 -13.18 7.49
CA THR A 123 2.72 -13.40 8.08
C THR A 123 1.86 -12.15 8.06
N VAL A 124 2.42 -10.99 8.40
CA VAL A 124 1.68 -9.71 8.43
C VAL A 124 1.26 -9.28 7.03
N ALA A 125 2.20 -9.29 6.07
CA ALA A 125 1.89 -8.96 4.68
C ALA A 125 0.89 -9.96 4.06
N LYS A 126 0.96 -11.24 4.44
CA LYS A 126 -0.01 -12.25 4.01
C LYS A 126 -1.41 -11.97 4.54
N ALA A 127 -1.54 -11.54 5.80
CA ALA A 127 -2.84 -11.16 6.36
C ALA A 127 -3.43 -9.96 5.62
N ALA A 128 -2.65 -8.89 5.44
CA ALA A 128 -3.07 -7.72 4.67
C ALA A 128 -3.42 -8.08 3.21
N SER A 129 -2.61 -8.92 2.57
CA SER A 129 -2.88 -9.44 1.22
C SER A 129 -4.22 -10.15 1.17
N GLY A 130 -4.56 -10.99 2.16
CA GLY A 130 -5.84 -11.70 2.18
C GLY A 130 -7.04 -10.75 2.15
N VAL A 131 -7.03 -9.69 2.95
CA VAL A 131 -8.10 -8.68 2.96
C VAL A 131 -8.20 -7.94 1.62
N ILE A 132 -7.05 -7.57 1.05
CA ILE A 132 -6.97 -6.90 -0.26
C ILE A 132 -7.49 -7.82 -1.37
N SER A 133 -7.12 -9.10 -1.36
CA SER A 133 -7.56 -10.09 -2.35
C SER A 133 -9.07 -10.30 -2.29
N MET A 134 -9.69 -10.32 -1.10
CA MET A 134 -11.14 -10.46 -0.98
C MET A 134 -11.90 -9.35 -1.71
N LEU A 135 -11.45 -8.09 -1.60
CA LEU A 135 -12.03 -6.99 -2.35
C LEU A 135 -11.71 -7.10 -3.85
N ALA A 136 -10.46 -7.41 -4.20
CA ALA A 136 -10.03 -7.54 -5.59
C ALA A 136 -10.81 -8.64 -6.34
N ASP A 137 -11.11 -9.76 -5.69
CA ASP A 137 -11.89 -10.87 -6.25
C ASP A 137 -13.34 -10.46 -6.52
N GLN A 138 -13.91 -9.61 -5.68
CA GLN A 138 -15.29 -9.11 -5.84
C GLN A 138 -15.39 -7.97 -6.85
N SER A 139 -14.37 -7.12 -6.92
CA SER A 139 -14.41 -5.85 -7.66
C SER A 139 -13.00 -5.40 -8.06
N PRO A 140 -12.38 -6.02 -9.09
CA PRO A 140 -10.95 -5.84 -9.40
C PRO A 140 -10.59 -4.44 -9.92
N ASP A 141 -11.56 -3.72 -10.48
CA ASP A 141 -11.35 -2.45 -11.17
C ASP A 141 -11.55 -1.21 -10.29
N VAL A 142 -12.02 -1.39 -9.04
CA VAL A 142 -12.24 -0.25 -8.13
C VAL A 142 -10.90 0.29 -7.60
N ASP A 143 -10.93 1.52 -7.12
CA ASP A 143 -9.76 2.13 -6.49
C ASP A 143 -9.41 1.41 -5.17
N GLN A 144 -8.12 1.32 -4.86
CA GLN A 144 -7.63 0.69 -3.62
C GLN A 144 -8.23 1.31 -2.36
N THR A 145 -8.62 2.59 -2.39
CA THR A 145 -9.21 3.26 -1.24
C THR A 145 -10.56 2.67 -0.84
N MET A 146 -11.20 1.89 -1.73
CA MET A 146 -12.39 1.10 -1.42
C MET A 146 -12.14 -0.03 -0.42
N ILE A 147 -10.89 -0.34 -0.05
CA ILE A 147 -10.58 -1.22 1.09
C ILE A 147 -11.23 -0.69 2.37
N TYR A 148 -11.32 0.64 2.55
CA TYR A 148 -11.95 1.21 3.73
C TYR A 148 -13.44 0.86 3.88
N PRO A 149 -14.33 1.23 2.93
CA PRO A 149 -15.74 0.89 3.04
C PRO A 149 -15.96 -0.63 3.06
N PHE A 150 -15.15 -1.41 2.33
CA PHE A 150 -15.20 -2.87 2.40
C PHE A 150 -14.99 -3.42 3.81
N ILE A 151 -14.03 -2.87 4.57
CA ILE A 151 -13.78 -3.25 5.97
C ILE A 151 -14.81 -2.65 6.94
N ARG A 152 -15.22 -1.40 6.72
CA ARG A 152 -16.21 -0.71 7.55
C ARG A 152 -17.55 -1.45 7.55
N ASP A 153 -17.95 -1.93 6.38
CA ASP A 153 -19.24 -2.57 6.14
C ASP A 153 -19.16 -4.11 6.30
N TRP A 154 -18.07 -4.61 6.88
CA TRP A 154 -17.84 -6.04 7.08
C TRP A 154 -18.87 -6.63 8.05
N ASP A 155 -19.78 -7.45 7.51
CA ASP A 155 -20.73 -8.23 8.30
C ASP A 155 -20.28 -9.69 8.41
N GLN A 156 -20.12 -10.18 9.64
CA GLN A 156 -19.73 -11.57 9.93
C GLN A 156 -20.95 -12.47 10.12
N SER A 157 -22.16 -12.04 9.77
CA SER A 157 -23.39 -12.78 10.01
C SER A 157 -23.56 -14.08 9.19
N GLU A 158 -22.59 -14.42 8.31
CA GLU A 158 -22.59 -15.65 7.50
C GLU A 158 -21.38 -16.59 7.72
N GLU A 159 -20.61 -16.46 8.81
CA GLU A 159 -19.63 -17.49 9.26
C GLU A 159 -20.14 -18.28 10.48
#